data_AF-A0A1Z5K7E1-F1
#
_entry.id   AF-A0A1Z5K7E1-F1
#
_cell.length_a   1.000
_cell.length_b   1.000
_cell.length_c   1.000
_cell.angle_alpha   90.00
_cell.angle_beta   90.00
_cell.angle_gamma   90.00
#
_symmetry.space_group_name_H-M   'P 1'
#
loop_
_entity.id
_entity.type
_entity.pdbx_description
1 polymer ?
#
loop_
_entity_poly.entity_id
_entity_poly.type
_entity_poly.pdbx_seq_one_letter_code
_entity_poly.pdbx_strand_id
1 'polypeptide(L)'
;MSSECSDLSKPITDDKLPSELGRKFYRLFQEAYDLFRRHRDEASVKDAAALLQEHFKEEVTAHPLLASAVSNDCLQWSLLEVVCKKTYGTCADTMQLLIETNPHALLWARPDIDGFIEFATIHMLPRDGYGELFPWIVEHYPWVFQHELCQELRPHVELLNAYGNNRCDLQTVRKFYELYPQGLREIDRSDPMVPKYPLHAIVRGWEEPDADLFIWMAEQYTEAVYHESIPGRTVLHDVCFAMGQKENEFENVNIKSTPNMAKICRYLISQHPRLIRKQVHGEGSLPIHHLANACNRPLVQEMVILLLKAYPACIAVQAYRWDPFLPQVPFIQQVLPHILNESIIDREILRLKQMSRNMRKAAAFSQTRLNSSNGSSTAASNSSLFASVAVVFCSWANLRVSDILPARKQRLQDRMAEICRSMEGEDVPDEEYEEDDWDEDESDEDMDDFDEDE
;
A
#
# COMPACT_ATOMS: atom_id res chain seq x y z
N MET A 1 -23.20 7.61 -27.78
CA MET A 1 -23.55 6.86 -29.00
C MET A 1 -24.17 5.56 -28.52
N SER A 2 -25.46 5.41 -28.79
CA SER A 2 -26.37 4.41 -28.20
C SER A 2 -26.52 3.22 -29.14
N SER A 3 -26.25 2.02 -28.63
CA SER A 3 -26.81 0.76 -29.14
C SER A 3 -26.90 -0.23 -27.98
N GLU A 4 -27.75 0.09 -27.00
CA GLU A 4 -28.20 -0.89 -26.00
C GLU A 4 -29.02 -1.95 -26.73
N CYS A 5 -28.52 -3.19 -26.77
CA CYS A 5 -29.35 -4.34 -27.10
C CYS A 5 -30.20 -4.64 -25.86
N SER A 6 -31.38 -4.01 -25.74
CA SER A 6 -32.17 -3.99 -24.50
C SER A 6 -32.60 -5.37 -24.00
N ASP A 7 -32.66 -6.36 -24.89
CA ASP A 7 -33.25 -7.68 -24.59
C ASP A 7 -32.36 -8.61 -23.75
N LEU A 8 -31.05 -8.34 -23.63
CA LEU A 8 -30.10 -9.20 -22.87
C LEU A 8 -29.69 -8.61 -21.51
N SER A 9 -30.19 -7.40 -21.19
CA SER A 9 -29.79 -6.67 -19.97
C SER A 9 -30.27 -7.35 -18.68
N LYS A 10 -31.40 -8.06 -18.73
CA LYS A 10 -32.02 -8.72 -17.58
C LYS A 10 -31.85 -10.24 -17.64
N PRO A 11 -31.59 -10.89 -16.50
CA PRO A 11 -31.50 -12.34 -16.45
C PRO A 11 -32.84 -12.99 -16.81
N ILE A 12 -32.77 -14.07 -17.59
CA ILE A 12 -33.90 -14.91 -17.95
C ILE A 12 -33.82 -16.18 -17.11
N THR A 13 -34.86 -16.47 -16.34
CA THR A 13 -34.91 -17.71 -15.57
C THR A 13 -35.03 -18.92 -16.51
N ASP A 14 -34.36 -20.02 -16.18
CA ASP A 14 -34.27 -21.22 -17.03
C ASP A 14 -35.65 -21.84 -17.39
N ASP A 15 -36.65 -21.68 -16.54
CA ASP A 15 -38.05 -22.06 -16.78
C ASP A 15 -38.74 -21.25 -17.91
N LYS A 16 -38.22 -20.05 -18.22
CA LYS A 16 -38.69 -19.20 -19.31
C LYS A 16 -37.98 -19.49 -20.63
N LEU A 17 -36.93 -20.31 -20.63
CA LEU A 17 -36.30 -20.76 -21.85
C LEU A 17 -37.19 -21.80 -22.56
N PRO A 18 -37.17 -21.85 -23.90
CA PRO A 18 -37.69 -22.99 -24.64
C PRO A 18 -37.09 -24.30 -24.09
N SER A 19 -37.91 -25.35 -23.94
CA SER A 19 -37.52 -26.59 -23.24
C SER A 19 -36.22 -27.22 -23.74
N GLU A 20 -35.91 -27.11 -25.04
CA GLU A 20 -34.64 -27.60 -25.59
C GLU A 20 -33.45 -26.75 -25.14
N LEU A 21 -33.59 -25.42 -25.11
CA LEU A 21 -32.56 -24.50 -24.61
C LEU A 21 -32.38 -24.63 -23.10
N GLY A 22 -33.45 -24.82 -22.33
CA GLY A 22 -33.38 -25.07 -20.89
C GLY A 22 -32.55 -26.33 -20.57
N ARG A 23 -32.72 -27.42 -21.35
CA ARG A 23 -31.89 -28.63 -21.20
C ARG A 23 -30.42 -28.38 -21.54
N LYS A 24 -30.15 -27.61 -22.61
CA LYS A 24 -28.78 -27.24 -23.01
C LYS A 24 -28.10 -26.39 -21.94
N PHE A 25 -28.79 -25.37 -21.42
CA PHE A 25 -28.33 -24.54 -20.31
C PHE A 25 -27.95 -25.39 -19.10
N TYR A 26 -28.88 -26.23 -18.63
CA TYR A 26 -28.66 -27.06 -17.45
C TYR A 26 -27.48 -28.04 -17.64
N ARG A 27 -27.32 -28.59 -18.84
CA ARG A 27 -26.19 -29.46 -19.16
C ARG A 27 -24.85 -28.72 -19.05
N LEU A 28 -24.71 -27.57 -19.72
CA LEU A 28 -23.49 -26.75 -19.65
C LEU A 28 -23.19 -26.31 -18.20
N PHE A 29 -24.24 -25.93 -17.47
CA PHE A 29 -24.16 -25.55 -16.07
C PHE A 29 -23.58 -26.69 -15.21
N GLN A 30 -24.14 -27.90 -15.32
CA GLN A 30 -23.66 -29.06 -14.56
C GLN A 30 -22.25 -29.49 -14.97
N GLU A 31 -21.92 -29.48 -16.26
CA GLU A 31 -20.58 -29.83 -16.74
C GLU A 31 -19.52 -28.88 -16.16
N ALA A 32 -19.80 -27.57 -16.10
CA ALA A 32 -18.92 -26.60 -15.44
C ALA A 32 -18.88 -26.76 -13.91
N TYR A 33 -20.04 -26.98 -13.27
CA TYR A 33 -20.14 -27.12 -11.82
C TYR A 33 -19.35 -28.33 -11.29
N ASP A 34 -19.40 -29.45 -12.01
CA ASP A 34 -18.83 -30.73 -11.59
C ASP A 34 -17.40 -30.99 -12.12
N LEU A 35 -16.77 -30.04 -12.83
CA LEU A 35 -15.46 -30.23 -13.48
C LEU A 35 -14.42 -30.84 -12.51
N PHE A 36 -14.15 -30.18 -11.39
CA PHE A 36 -13.18 -30.66 -10.39
C PHE A 36 -13.75 -31.76 -9.47
N ARG A 37 -15.06 -31.98 -9.48
CA ARG A 37 -15.68 -33.07 -8.71
C ARG A 37 -15.52 -34.41 -9.41
N ARG A 38 -15.55 -34.41 -10.74
CA ARG A 38 -15.46 -35.61 -11.59
C ARG A 38 -14.03 -35.95 -12.01
N HIS A 39 -13.13 -34.96 -12.04
CA HIS A 39 -11.75 -35.11 -12.46
C HIS A 39 -10.81 -34.83 -11.27
N ARG A 40 -9.91 -35.77 -10.95
CA ARG A 40 -9.07 -35.71 -9.72
C ARG A 40 -7.61 -35.36 -9.98
N ASP A 41 -7.11 -35.59 -11.19
CA ASP A 41 -5.74 -35.27 -11.59
C ASP A 41 -5.70 -34.13 -12.62
N GLU A 42 -4.60 -33.40 -12.64
CA GLU A 42 -4.41 -32.18 -13.43
C GLU A 42 -4.58 -32.40 -14.94
N ALA A 43 -4.07 -33.53 -15.45
CA ALA A 43 -4.19 -33.85 -16.88
C ALA A 43 -5.66 -34.10 -17.26
N SER A 44 -6.38 -34.87 -16.45
CA SER A 44 -7.80 -35.13 -16.67
C SER A 44 -8.66 -33.87 -16.60
N VAL A 45 -8.36 -32.95 -15.66
CA VAL A 45 -9.04 -31.65 -15.57
C VAL A 45 -8.78 -30.83 -16.82
N LYS A 46 -7.55 -30.79 -17.32
CA LYS A 46 -7.18 -30.02 -18.51
C LYS A 46 -7.89 -30.52 -19.77
N ASP A 47 -7.93 -31.84 -19.98
CA ASP A 47 -8.64 -32.44 -21.12
C ASP A 47 -10.14 -32.19 -21.02
N ALA A 48 -10.73 -32.34 -19.83
CA ALA A 48 -12.15 -32.06 -19.61
C ALA A 48 -12.49 -30.57 -19.79
N ALA A 49 -11.62 -29.66 -19.36
CA ALA A 49 -11.79 -28.22 -19.55
C ALA A 49 -11.74 -27.83 -21.04
N ALA A 50 -10.88 -28.47 -21.83
CA ALA A 50 -10.83 -28.24 -23.28
C ALA A 50 -12.13 -28.68 -23.97
N LEU A 51 -12.65 -29.87 -23.63
CA LEU A 51 -13.94 -30.35 -24.13
C LEU A 51 -15.10 -29.44 -23.70
N LEU A 52 -15.09 -29.01 -22.43
CA LEU A 52 -16.06 -28.06 -21.91
C LEU A 52 -16.03 -26.76 -22.72
N GLN A 53 -14.84 -26.24 -22.99
CA GLN A 53 -14.66 -25.02 -23.79
C GLN A 53 -15.23 -25.18 -25.21
N GLU A 54 -15.00 -26.31 -25.88
CA GLU A 54 -15.58 -26.60 -27.20
C GLU A 54 -17.10 -26.67 -27.15
N HIS A 55 -17.68 -27.37 -26.15
CA HIS A 55 -19.13 -27.46 -25.96
C HIS A 55 -19.76 -26.09 -25.73
N PHE A 56 -19.17 -25.28 -24.85
CA PHE A 56 -19.63 -23.90 -24.62
C PHE A 56 -19.55 -23.08 -25.90
N LYS A 57 -18.45 -23.18 -26.64
CA LYS A 57 -18.27 -22.47 -27.90
C LYS A 57 -19.33 -22.84 -28.93
N GLU A 58 -19.62 -24.12 -29.11
CA GLU A 58 -20.64 -24.59 -30.04
C GLU A 58 -22.04 -24.09 -29.64
N GLU A 59 -22.44 -24.34 -28.40
CA GLU A 59 -23.80 -24.12 -27.94
C GLU A 59 -24.13 -22.63 -27.73
N VAL A 60 -23.22 -21.85 -27.13
CA VAL A 60 -23.42 -20.42 -26.88
C VAL A 60 -23.39 -19.63 -28.18
N THR A 61 -22.52 -20.00 -29.13
CA THR A 61 -22.48 -19.34 -30.45
C THR A 61 -23.75 -19.64 -31.25
N ALA A 62 -24.27 -20.87 -31.19
CA ALA A 62 -25.52 -21.23 -31.84
C ALA A 62 -26.76 -20.60 -31.15
N HIS A 63 -26.70 -20.42 -29.83
CA HIS A 63 -27.82 -19.96 -29.01
C HIS A 63 -27.38 -18.93 -27.96
N PRO A 64 -27.16 -17.65 -28.34
CA PRO A 64 -26.69 -16.60 -27.43
C PRO A 64 -27.56 -16.37 -26.18
N LEU A 65 -28.86 -16.70 -26.25
CA LEU A 65 -29.77 -16.63 -25.11
C LEU A 65 -29.32 -17.48 -23.91
N LEU A 66 -28.50 -18.51 -24.12
CA LEU A 66 -27.92 -19.31 -23.03
C LEU A 66 -27.03 -18.47 -22.10
N ALA A 67 -26.32 -17.47 -22.63
CA ALA A 67 -25.54 -16.53 -21.82
C ALA A 67 -26.42 -15.51 -21.06
N SER A 68 -27.71 -15.48 -21.35
CA SER A 68 -28.69 -14.63 -20.66
C SER A 68 -29.48 -15.37 -19.57
N ALA A 69 -29.24 -16.68 -19.40
CA ALA A 69 -30.03 -17.52 -18.53
C ALA A 69 -29.45 -17.67 -17.12
N VAL A 70 -30.32 -17.85 -16.14
CA VAL A 70 -30.00 -18.13 -14.73
C VAL A 70 -30.80 -19.34 -14.22
N SER A 71 -30.18 -20.14 -13.35
CA SER A 71 -30.80 -21.36 -12.80
C SER A 71 -31.77 -21.05 -11.66
N ASN A 72 -33.01 -21.52 -11.74
CA ASN A 72 -33.94 -21.40 -10.60
C ASN A 72 -33.53 -22.27 -9.39
N ASP A 73 -32.85 -23.38 -9.62
CA ASP A 73 -32.56 -24.39 -8.59
C ASP A 73 -31.22 -24.15 -7.86
N CYS A 74 -30.30 -23.37 -8.45
CA CYS A 74 -28.95 -23.17 -7.94
C CYS A 74 -28.65 -21.70 -7.70
N LEU A 75 -29.31 -21.12 -6.70
CA LEU A 75 -29.11 -19.74 -6.22
C LEU A 75 -29.25 -18.67 -7.32
N GLN A 76 -29.88 -18.93 -8.48
CA GLN A 76 -29.92 -18.00 -9.62
C GLN A 76 -28.56 -17.75 -10.30
N TRP A 77 -27.69 -18.75 -10.32
CA TRP A 77 -26.41 -18.67 -11.01
C TRP A 77 -26.59 -18.70 -12.53
N SER A 78 -25.90 -17.78 -13.21
CA SER A 78 -25.69 -17.81 -14.65
C SER A 78 -24.57 -18.77 -15.05
N LEU A 79 -24.43 -19.04 -16.35
CA LEU A 79 -23.28 -19.77 -16.89
C LEU A 79 -21.95 -19.06 -16.60
N LEU A 80 -21.92 -17.72 -16.63
CA LEU A 80 -20.71 -16.97 -16.35
C LEU A 80 -20.24 -17.18 -14.90
N GLU A 81 -21.18 -17.15 -13.96
CA GLU A 81 -20.87 -17.28 -12.53
C GLU A 81 -20.45 -18.69 -12.15
N VAL A 82 -21.10 -19.72 -12.70
CA VAL A 82 -20.66 -21.09 -12.43
C VAL A 82 -19.27 -21.37 -13.00
N VAL A 83 -18.95 -20.86 -14.20
CA VAL A 83 -17.61 -21.00 -14.76
C VAL A 83 -16.59 -20.28 -13.88
N CYS A 84 -16.87 -19.03 -13.48
CA CYS A 84 -16.03 -18.26 -12.56
C CYS A 84 -15.77 -19.01 -11.25
N LYS A 85 -16.82 -19.52 -10.60
CA LYS A 85 -16.71 -20.12 -9.26
C LYS A 85 -16.22 -21.56 -9.23
N LYS A 86 -16.41 -22.33 -10.31
CA LYS A 86 -16.22 -23.80 -10.27
C LYS A 86 -15.11 -24.31 -11.16
N THR A 87 -14.53 -23.47 -12.03
CA THR A 87 -13.45 -23.90 -12.94
C THR A 87 -12.05 -23.40 -12.54
N TYR A 88 -11.93 -22.63 -11.44
CA TYR A 88 -10.67 -22.26 -10.78
C TYR A 88 -9.55 -21.80 -11.74
N GLY A 89 -9.85 -20.87 -12.64
CA GLY A 89 -8.87 -20.33 -13.59
C GLY A 89 -8.69 -21.14 -14.89
N THR A 90 -9.23 -22.36 -14.97
CA THR A 90 -8.90 -23.29 -16.08
C THR A 90 -9.64 -22.97 -17.39
N CYS A 91 -10.77 -22.27 -17.32
CA CYS A 91 -11.64 -21.98 -18.47
C CYS A 91 -11.72 -20.48 -18.80
N ALA A 92 -10.58 -19.78 -18.85
CA ALA A 92 -10.52 -18.34 -19.12
C ALA A 92 -11.20 -17.95 -20.45
N ASP A 93 -10.92 -18.68 -21.53
CA ASP A 93 -11.51 -18.46 -22.85
C ASP A 93 -13.04 -18.63 -22.85
N THR A 94 -13.56 -19.59 -22.08
CA THR A 94 -15.00 -19.79 -21.92
C THR A 94 -15.65 -18.61 -21.21
N MET A 95 -15.00 -18.06 -20.19
CA MET A 95 -15.50 -16.84 -19.55
C MET A 95 -15.48 -15.65 -20.50
N GLN A 96 -14.39 -15.47 -21.26
CA GLN A 96 -14.31 -14.39 -22.23
C GLN A 96 -15.45 -14.52 -23.27
N LEU A 97 -15.69 -15.71 -23.82
CA LEU A 97 -16.81 -15.98 -24.73
C LEU A 97 -18.17 -15.58 -24.14
N LEU A 98 -18.42 -15.96 -22.88
CA LEU A 98 -19.69 -15.64 -22.21
C LEU A 98 -19.85 -14.13 -21.98
N ILE A 99 -18.77 -13.43 -21.63
CA ILE A 99 -18.76 -11.97 -21.49
C ILE A 99 -18.97 -11.30 -22.85
N GLU A 100 -18.32 -11.78 -23.90
CA GLU A 100 -18.51 -11.28 -25.28
C GLU A 100 -19.96 -11.43 -25.74
N THR A 101 -20.59 -12.54 -25.37
CA THR A 101 -21.98 -12.85 -25.73
C THR A 101 -22.97 -12.00 -24.94
N ASN A 102 -22.74 -11.81 -23.63
CA ASN A 102 -23.60 -10.98 -22.78
C ASN A 102 -22.80 -10.28 -21.66
N PRO A 103 -22.27 -9.07 -21.91
CA PRO A 103 -21.46 -8.35 -20.92
C PRO A 103 -22.29 -7.84 -19.74
N HIS A 104 -23.63 -7.73 -19.87
CA HIS A 104 -24.49 -7.33 -18.75
C HIS A 104 -24.50 -8.34 -17.60
N ALA A 105 -24.19 -9.61 -17.88
CA ALA A 105 -24.08 -10.66 -16.86
C ALA A 105 -22.96 -10.40 -15.84
N LEU A 106 -21.98 -9.53 -16.16
CA LEU A 106 -20.96 -9.08 -15.21
C LEU A 106 -21.54 -8.28 -14.04
N LEU A 107 -22.70 -7.64 -14.25
CA LEU A 107 -23.34 -6.70 -13.32
C LEU A 107 -24.61 -7.26 -12.67
N TRP A 108 -24.94 -8.52 -12.91
CA TRP A 108 -26.06 -9.16 -12.24
C TRP A 108 -25.70 -9.38 -10.78
N ALA A 109 -26.22 -8.50 -9.94
CA ALA A 109 -26.01 -8.48 -8.51
C ALA A 109 -26.94 -9.47 -7.83
N ARG A 110 -26.42 -10.19 -6.84
CA ARG A 110 -27.21 -11.05 -5.96
C ARG A 110 -26.70 -10.89 -4.53
N PRO A 111 -27.57 -11.01 -3.51
CA PRO A 111 -27.13 -11.00 -2.12
C PRO A 111 -26.11 -12.12 -1.88
N ASP A 112 -25.03 -11.80 -1.16
CA ASP A 112 -24.08 -12.81 -0.71
C ASP A 112 -24.71 -13.73 0.35
N ILE A 113 -23.98 -14.77 0.77
CA ILE A 113 -24.44 -15.79 1.74
C ILE A 113 -24.94 -15.17 3.05
N ASP A 114 -24.39 -14.03 3.45
CA ASP A 114 -24.78 -13.28 4.65
C ASP A 114 -25.98 -12.34 4.43
N GLY A 115 -26.36 -12.10 3.17
CA GLY A 115 -27.50 -11.27 2.76
C GLY A 115 -27.29 -9.76 2.88
N PHE A 116 -26.09 -9.30 3.29
CA PHE A 116 -25.86 -7.88 3.57
C PHE A 116 -25.22 -7.12 2.40
N ILE A 117 -24.48 -7.81 1.53
CA ILE A 117 -23.76 -7.20 0.42
C ILE A 117 -24.22 -7.84 -0.89
N GLU A 118 -24.56 -7.02 -1.87
CA GLU A 118 -24.81 -7.51 -3.24
C GLU A 118 -23.48 -7.64 -3.99
N PHE A 119 -23.14 -8.86 -4.39
CA PHE A 119 -21.98 -9.13 -5.22
C PHE A 119 -22.42 -9.46 -6.64
N ALA A 120 -21.81 -8.78 -7.61
CA ALA A 120 -21.93 -9.12 -9.02
C ALA A 120 -20.68 -9.86 -9.51
N THR A 121 -20.81 -10.63 -10.59
CA THR A 121 -19.73 -11.46 -11.15
C THR A 121 -18.41 -10.73 -11.37
N ILE A 122 -18.45 -9.46 -11.76
CA ILE A 122 -17.25 -8.63 -11.93
C ILE A 122 -16.36 -8.56 -10.69
N HIS A 123 -16.91 -8.62 -9.48
CA HIS A 123 -16.17 -8.60 -8.21
C HIS A 123 -15.49 -9.93 -7.90
N MET A 124 -16.01 -11.02 -8.48
CA MET A 124 -15.54 -12.38 -8.20
C MET A 124 -14.35 -12.77 -9.07
N LEU A 125 -14.23 -12.19 -10.27
CA LEU A 125 -13.21 -12.59 -11.26
C LEU A 125 -11.79 -12.57 -10.68
N PRO A 126 -11.29 -11.49 -10.03
CA PRO A 126 -9.91 -11.49 -9.56
C PRO A 126 -9.66 -12.49 -8.44
N ARG A 127 -10.62 -12.61 -7.51
CA ARG A 127 -10.54 -13.55 -6.37
C ARG A 127 -10.42 -14.99 -6.83
N ASP A 128 -11.12 -15.34 -7.91
CA ASP A 128 -11.20 -16.69 -8.47
C ASP A 128 -10.16 -16.96 -9.57
N GLY A 129 -9.16 -16.07 -9.74
CA GLY A 129 -7.99 -16.28 -10.61
C GLY A 129 -8.10 -15.74 -12.03
N TYR A 130 -9.07 -14.84 -12.28
CA TYR A 130 -9.32 -14.28 -13.62
C TYR A 130 -9.08 -12.77 -13.69
N GLY A 131 -8.16 -12.26 -12.87
CA GLY A 131 -7.78 -10.84 -12.88
C GLY A 131 -7.27 -10.35 -14.23
N GLU A 132 -6.67 -11.24 -15.04
CA GLU A 132 -6.15 -10.94 -16.38
C GLU A 132 -7.22 -10.44 -17.36
N LEU A 133 -8.50 -10.73 -17.11
CA LEU A 133 -9.61 -10.25 -17.93
C LEU A 133 -9.93 -8.77 -17.68
N PHE A 134 -9.55 -8.19 -16.55
CA PHE A 134 -9.92 -6.81 -16.20
C PHE A 134 -9.44 -5.78 -17.22
N PRO A 135 -8.16 -5.74 -17.65
CA PRO A 135 -7.72 -4.85 -18.70
C PRO A 135 -8.53 -4.99 -19.99
N TRP A 136 -8.86 -6.23 -20.39
CA TRP A 136 -9.64 -6.49 -21.58
C TRP A 136 -11.10 -6.00 -21.43
N ILE A 137 -11.73 -6.21 -20.27
CA ILE A 137 -13.08 -5.72 -19.97
C ILE A 137 -13.13 -4.20 -19.98
N VAL A 138 -12.14 -3.50 -19.41
CA VAL A 138 -12.07 -2.02 -19.46
C VAL A 138 -12.02 -1.52 -20.90
N GLU A 139 -11.22 -2.17 -21.74
CA GLU A 139 -11.01 -1.77 -23.14
C GLU A 139 -12.26 -1.96 -23.99
N HIS A 140 -13.00 -3.06 -23.79
CA HIS A 140 -14.16 -3.43 -24.63
C HIS A 140 -15.51 -2.99 -24.04
N TYR A 141 -15.63 -2.95 -22.72
CA TYR A 141 -16.87 -2.65 -21.99
C TYR A 141 -16.63 -1.64 -20.85
N PRO A 142 -16.12 -0.42 -21.13
CA PRO A 142 -15.76 0.56 -20.11
C PRO A 142 -16.93 0.96 -19.19
N TRP A 143 -18.17 0.84 -19.67
CA TRP A 143 -19.38 1.13 -18.91
C TRP A 143 -19.58 0.18 -17.71
N VAL A 144 -18.99 -1.02 -17.73
CA VAL A 144 -19.08 -1.99 -16.61
C VAL A 144 -18.50 -1.38 -15.34
N PHE A 145 -17.29 -0.82 -15.40
CA PHE A 145 -16.65 -0.18 -14.24
C PHE A 145 -17.27 1.18 -13.88
N GLN A 146 -18.03 1.80 -14.79
CA GLN A 146 -18.74 3.06 -14.55
C GLN A 146 -20.15 2.85 -13.97
N HIS A 147 -20.63 1.61 -13.93
CA HIS A 147 -21.95 1.28 -13.43
C HIS A 147 -22.06 1.56 -11.93
N GLU A 148 -23.23 2.01 -11.47
CA GLU A 148 -23.51 2.40 -10.07
C GLU A 148 -23.06 1.34 -9.07
N LEU A 149 -23.39 0.07 -9.32
CA LEU A 149 -22.95 -1.05 -8.49
C LEU A 149 -21.42 -1.14 -8.33
N CYS A 150 -20.66 -0.97 -9.42
CA CYS A 150 -19.20 -0.96 -9.39
C CYS A 150 -18.63 0.32 -8.77
N GLN A 151 -19.45 1.36 -8.59
CA GLN A 151 -19.08 2.60 -7.93
C GLN A 151 -19.36 2.55 -6.41
N GLU A 152 -20.32 1.72 -5.99
CA GLU A 152 -20.58 1.41 -4.58
C GLU A 152 -19.54 0.43 -4.04
N LEU A 153 -19.34 -0.68 -4.74
CA LEU A 153 -18.32 -1.68 -4.43
C LEU A 153 -17.31 -1.74 -5.58
N ARG A 154 -16.04 -1.46 -5.29
CA ARG A 154 -15.01 -1.23 -6.32
C ARG A 154 -14.35 -2.57 -6.72
N PRO A 155 -14.68 -3.17 -7.89
CA PRO A 155 -14.13 -4.49 -8.24
C PRO A 155 -12.62 -4.47 -8.48
N HIS A 156 -12.04 -3.32 -8.86
CA HIS A 156 -10.60 -3.19 -9.08
C HIS A 156 -9.76 -3.24 -7.79
N VAL A 157 -10.38 -3.15 -6.62
CA VAL A 157 -9.71 -3.37 -5.35
C VAL A 157 -9.44 -4.87 -5.16
N GLU A 158 -10.39 -5.73 -5.58
CA GLU A 158 -10.18 -7.18 -5.61
C GLU A 158 -9.05 -7.59 -6.56
N LEU A 159 -8.82 -6.83 -7.64
CA LEU A 159 -7.64 -7.03 -8.50
C LEU A 159 -6.33 -6.82 -7.73
N LEU A 160 -6.27 -5.80 -6.87
CA LEU A 160 -5.10 -5.54 -6.03
C LEU A 160 -4.96 -6.56 -4.90
N ASN A 161 -6.07 -6.99 -4.30
CA ASN A 161 -6.06 -8.07 -3.32
C ASN A 161 -5.56 -9.38 -3.96
N ALA A 162 -6.00 -9.70 -5.18
CA ALA A 162 -5.52 -10.85 -5.94
C ALA A 162 -4.01 -10.75 -6.24
N TYR A 163 -3.53 -9.58 -6.66
CA TYR A 163 -2.09 -9.32 -6.85
C TYR A 163 -1.30 -9.52 -5.55
N GLY A 164 -1.77 -8.91 -4.46
CA GLY A 164 -1.17 -9.06 -3.13
C GLY A 164 -1.19 -10.49 -2.58
N ASN A 165 -1.94 -11.40 -3.21
CA ASN A 165 -2.04 -12.82 -2.84
C ASN A 165 -1.45 -13.76 -3.90
N ASN A 166 -0.62 -13.23 -4.81
CA ASN A 166 0.01 -13.97 -5.92
C ASN A 166 -0.98 -14.66 -6.89
N ARG A 167 -2.20 -14.12 -7.02
CA ARG A 167 -3.24 -14.62 -7.94
C ARG A 167 -3.42 -13.78 -9.19
N CYS A 168 -2.69 -12.68 -9.29
CA CYS A 168 -2.69 -11.78 -10.44
C CYS A 168 -1.28 -11.24 -10.61
N ASP A 169 -0.80 -11.12 -11.85
CA ASP A 169 0.53 -10.61 -12.12
C ASP A 169 0.58 -9.07 -12.13
N LEU A 170 1.80 -8.55 -11.99
CA LEU A 170 2.10 -7.11 -11.96
C LEU A 170 1.70 -6.39 -13.27
N GLN A 171 1.92 -7.01 -14.43
CA GLN A 171 1.65 -6.37 -15.72
C GLN A 171 0.15 -6.21 -15.93
N THR A 172 -0.65 -7.17 -15.50
CA THR A 172 -2.12 -7.05 -15.50
C THR A 172 -2.59 -5.87 -14.66
N VAL A 173 -2.12 -5.74 -13.41
CA VAL A 173 -2.48 -4.60 -12.54
C VAL A 173 -2.08 -3.28 -13.17
N ARG A 174 -0.84 -3.19 -13.67
CA ARG A 174 -0.33 -1.98 -14.31
C ARG A 174 -1.16 -1.60 -15.53
N LYS A 175 -1.38 -2.54 -16.44
CA LYS A 175 -2.17 -2.34 -17.66
C LYS A 175 -3.60 -1.90 -17.33
N PHE A 176 -4.22 -2.48 -16.30
CA PHE A 176 -5.56 -2.08 -15.86
C PHE A 176 -5.60 -0.60 -15.47
N TYR A 177 -4.70 -0.14 -14.59
CA TYR A 177 -4.70 1.26 -14.15
C TYR A 177 -4.19 2.25 -15.22
N GLU A 178 -3.43 1.79 -16.21
CA GLU A 178 -3.11 2.59 -17.40
C GLU A 178 -4.36 2.81 -18.28
N LEU A 179 -5.24 1.80 -18.38
CA LEU A 179 -6.52 1.90 -19.11
C LEU A 179 -7.64 2.59 -18.30
N TYR A 180 -7.63 2.44 -16.97
CA TYR A 180 -8.63 2.97 -16.05
C TYR A 180 -7.98 3.83 -14.94
N PRO A 181 -7.38 4.98 -15.29
CA PRO A 181 -6.62 5.79 -14.33
C PRO A 181 -7.50 6.41 -13.24
N GLN A 182 -8.81 6.61 -13.47
CA GLN A 182 -9.70 7.07 -12.41
C GLN A 182 -9.80 6.08 -11.23
N GLY A 183 -9.59 4.78 -11.45
CA GLY A 183 -9.62 3.77 -10.39
C GLY A 183 -8.63 4.06 -9.26
N LEU A 184 -7.47 4.68 -9.56
CA LEU A 184 -6.51 5.09 -8.52
C LEU A 184 -7.06 6.15 -7.56
N ARG A 185 -8.12 6.86 -7.96
CA ARG A 185 -8.79 7.92 -7.20
C ARG A 185 -10.09 7.45 -6.55
N GLU A 186 -10.42 6.18 -6.69
CA GLU A 186 -11.63 5.61 -6.14
C GLU A 186 -11.33 5.07 -4.75
N ILE A 187 -12.12 5.49 -3.77
CA ILE A 187 -11.99 5.04 -2.38
C ILE A 187 -12.81 3.76 -2.24
N ASP A 188 -12.17 2.69 -1.82
CA ASP A 188 -12.85 1.50 -1.34
C ASP A 188 -13.53 1.80 0.00
N ARG A 189 -14.83 1.50 0.07
CA ARG A 189 -15.68 1.67 1.25
C ARG A 189 -16.31 0.35 1.70
N SER A 190 -15.79 -0.77 1.21
CA SER A 190 -16.19 -2.12 1.66
C SER A 190 -16.11 -2.25 3.19
N ASP A 191 -15.09 -1.63 3.81
CA ASP A 191 -14.98 -1.37 5.24
C ASP A 191 -15.29 0.11 5.51
N PRO A 192 -16.48 0.44 6.05
CA PRO A 192 -16.86 1.82 6.34
C PRO A 192 -15.96 2.51 7.37
N MET A 193 -15.31 1.73 8.24
CA MET A 193 -14.44 2.25 9.30
C MET A 193 -13.04 2.55 8.79
N VAL A 194 -12.64 1.91 7.70
CA VAL A 194 -11.29 2.05 7.15
C VAL A 194 -11.34 2.24 5.62
N PRO A 195 -11.87 3.39 5.13
CA PRO A 195 -11.88 3.69 3.70
C PRO A 195 -10.46 3.79 3.16
N LYS A 196 -10.17 3.18 2.01
CA LYS A 196 -8.80 3.07 1.47
C LYS A 196 -8.75 3.35 -0.01
N TYR A 197 -7.71 4.06 -0.45
CA TYR A 197 -7.33 4.07 -1.86
C TYR A 197 -6.61 2.78 -2.24
N PRO A 198 -6.59 2.42 -3.54
CA PRO A 198 -5.74 1.37 -4.11
C PRO A 198 -4.29 1.35 -3.61
N LEU A 199 -3.70 2.53 -3.40
CA LEU A 199 -2.34 2.67 -2.90
C LEU A 199 -2.14 2.08 -1.48
N HIS A 200 -3.17 2.07 -0.64
CA HIS A 200 -3.10 1.40 0.66
C HIS A 200 -3.32 -0.12 0.53
N ALA A 201 -4.20 -0.55 -0.38
CA ALA A 201 -4.51 -1.96 -0.58
C ALA A 201 -3.29 -2.77 -1.02
N ILE A 202 -2.47 -2.23 -1.93
CA ILE A 202 -1.27 -2.92 -2.45
C ILE A 202 -0.25 -3.28 -1.36
N VAL A 203 -0.21 -2.56 -0.23
CA VAL A 203 0.74 -2.83 0.87
C VAL A 203 0.25 -3.95 1.81
N ARG A 204 -1.06 -4.19 1.87
CA ARG A 204 -1.71 -5.08 2.85
C ARG A 204 -1.84 -6.55 2.42
N GLY A 205 -1.45 -6.89 1.19
CA GLY A 205 -1.48 -8.29 0.72
C GLY A 205 -0.60 -9.23 1.54
N TRP A 206 -0.56 -10.50 1.18
CA TRP A 206 0.36 -11.47 1.78
C TRP A 206 1.77 -11.38 1.18
N GLU A 207 1.84 -11.10 -0.12
CA GLU A 207 3.06 -10.93 -0.88
C GLU A 207 3.66 -9.53 -0.71
N GLU A 208 4.96 -9.42 -0.97
CA GLU A 208 5.60 -8.11 -1.07
C GLU A 208 5.09 -7.37 -2.32
N PRO A 209 4.74 -6.08 -2.20
CA PRO A 209 4.44 -5.28 -3.37
C PRO A 209 5.72 -4.90 -4.13
N ASP A 210 5.62 -4.87 -5.46
CA ASP A 210 6.65 -4.28 -6.29
C ASP A 210 6.78 -2.78 -6.05
N ALA A 211 8.00 -2.34 -5.77
CA ALA A 211 8.25 -0.96 -5.40
C ALA A 211 8.05 0.03 -6.57
N ASP A 212 8.33 -0.38 -7.81
CA ASP A 212 8.20 0.49 -8.97
C ASP A 212 6.73 0.70 -9.34
N LEU A 213 5.89 -0.33 -9.19
CA LEU A 213 4.45 -0.21 -9.32
C LEU A 213 3.86 0.70 -8.24
N PHE A 214 4.25 0.51 -6.97
CA PHE A 214 3.80 1.38 -5.89
C PHE A 214 4.15 2.85 -6.15
N ILE A 215 5.42 3.13 -6.47
CA ILE A 215 5.90 4.49 -6.75
C ILE A 215 5.15 5.08 -7.94
N TRP A 216 4.97 4.31 -9.01
CA TRP A 216 4.20 4.76 -10.17
C TRP A 216 2.76 5.12 -9.78
N MET A 217 2.05 4.30 -9.00
CA MET A 217 0.69 4.60 -8.51
C MET A 217 0.66 5.88 -7.67
N ALA A 218 1.62 6.05 -6.76
CA ALA A 218 1.75 7.24 -5.93
C ALA A 218 2.01 8.53 -6.75
N GLU A 219 2.78 8.42 -7.83
CA GLU A 219 3.02 9.52 -8.76
C GLU A 219 1.81 9.84 -9.63
N GLN A 220 1.03 8.83 -10.04
CA GLN A 220 -0.21 9.05 -10.80
C GLN A 220 -1.29 9.73 -9.97
N TYR A 221 -1.37 9.45 -8.67
CA TYR A 221 -2.33 10.10 -7.78
C TYR A 221 -1.77 10.36 -6.37
N THR A 222 -1.02 11.45 -6.24
CA THR A 222 -0.30 11.80 -5.01
C THR A 222 -1.19 12.11 -3.81
N GLU A 223 -2.46 12.48 -4.00
CA GLU A 223 -3.37 12.72 -2.86
C GLU A 223 -3.61 11.44 -2.05
N ALA A 224 -3.65 10.27 -2.69
CA ALA A 224 -3.78 8.98 -2.00
C ALA A 224 -2.61 8.69 -1.04
N VAL A 225 -1.43 9.25 -1.28
CA VAL A 225 -0.26 9.11 -0.39
C VAL A 225 -0.51 9.77 0.98
N TYR A 226 -1.31 10.84 0.99
CA TYR A 226 -1.64 11.60 2.20
C TYR A 226 -2.98 11.19 2.82
N HIS A 227 -3.65 10.19 2.25
CA HIS A 227 -4.88 9.67 2.80
C HIS A 227 -4.66 9.05 4.18
N GLU A 228 -5.63 9.26 5.04
CA GLU A 228 -5.64 8.75 6.41
C GLU A 228 -6.75 7.71 6.48
N SER A 229 -6.37 6.42 6.38
CA SER A 229 -7.31 5.30 6.38
C SER A 229 -8.11 5.19 7.68
N ILE A 230 -7.47 5.62 8.77
CA ILE A 230 -8.02 5.93 10.09
C ILE A 230 -7.39 7.28 10.44
N PRO A 231 -8.05 8.18 11.22
CA PRO A 231 -7.47 9.48 11.56
C PRO A 231 -6.00 9.36 12.04
N GLY A 232 -5.08 10.00 11.32
CA GLY A 232 -3.64 9.96 11.56
C GLY A 232 -2.85 8.79 10.96
N ARG A 233 -3.50 7.67 10.60
CA ARG A 233 -2.85 6.48 10.03
C ARG A 233 -2.70 6.60 8.51
N THR A 234 -1.48 6.89 8.08
CA THR A 234 -1.08 7.06 6.67
C THR A 234 -0.48 5.79 6.07
N VAL A 235 -0.28 5.77 4.74
CA VAL A 235 0.41 4.65 4.06
C VAL A 235 1.82 4.40 4.58
N LEU A 236 2.52 5.42 5.10
CA LEU A 236 3.82 5.23 5.73
C LEU A 236 3.73 4.41 7.03
N HIS A 237 2.64 4.53 7.78
CA HIS A 237 2.41 3.65 8.94
C HIS A 237 2.21 2.21 8.49
N ASP A 238 1.39 1.97 7.47
CA ASP A 238 1.15 0.63 6.94
C ASP A 238 2.45 -0.03 6.41
N VAL A 239 3.30 0.74 5.73
CA VAL A 239 4.64 0.30 5.27
C VAL A 239 5.57 0.00 6.44
N CYS A 240 5.67 0.89 7.43
CA CYS A 240 6.53 0.69 8.59
C CYS A 240 6.06 -0.49 9.45
N PHE A 241 4.75 -0.65 9.61
CA PHE A 241 4.13 -1.78 10.28
C PHE A 241 4.48 -3.10 9.58
N ALA A 242 4.25 -3.20 8.27
CA ALA A 242 4.60 -4.39 7.49
C ALA A 242 6.10 -4.75 7.57
N MET A 243 6.99 -3.75 7.58
CA MET A 243 8.43 -3.99 7.74
C MET A 243 8.83 -4.39 9.17
N GLY A 244 8.09 -3.93 10.17
CA GLY A 244 8.36 -4.18 11.59
C GLY A 244 7.74 -5.45 12.15
N GLN A 245 6.73 -6.01 11.47
CA GLN A 245 6.09 -7.26 11.88
C GLN A 245 7.09 -8.43 11.91
N LYS A 246 6.94 -9.27 12.93
CA LYS A 246 7.67 -10.54 13.10
C LYS A 246 6.87 -11.69 12.49
N GLU A 247 7.58 -12.74 12.11
CA GLU A 247 6.93 -13.99 11.73
C GLU A 247 6.20 -14.53 12.96
N ASN A 248 4.93 -14.84 12.77
CA ASN A 248 4.01 -15.24 13.81
C ASN A 248 3.24 -16.45 13.24
N GLU A 249 3.37 -17.62 13.88
CA GLU A 249 2.69 -18.86 13.48
C GLU A 249 1.15 -18.78 13.61
N PHE A 250 0.64 -17.95 14.53
CA PHE A 250 -0.80 -17.75 14.76
C PHE A 250 -1.46 -16.87 13.68
N GLU A 251 -0.77 -15.84 13.18
CA GLU A 251 -1.32 -14.90 12.20
C GLU A 251 -0.89 -15.20 10.76
N ASN A 252 0.01 -16.17 10.53
CA ASN A 252 0.63 -16.45 9.23
C ASN A 252 1.17 -15.19 8.53
N VAL A 253 1.75 -14.25 9.29
CA VAL A 253 2.25 -12.98 8.74
C VAL A 253 3.64 -13.19 8.15
N ASN A 254 3.75 -13.08 6.82
CA ASN A 254 5.05 -13.07 6.14
C ASN A 254 5.85 -11.82 6.53
N ILE A 255 7.11 -11.99 6.92
CA ILE A 255 8.02 -10.85 7.17
C ILE A 255 8.23 -10.08 5.87
N LYS A 256 7.79 -8.81 5.83
CA LYS A 256 7.96 -7.91 4.67
C LYS A 256 9.12 -6.93 4.83
N SER A 257 10.13 -7.27 5.62
CA SER A 257 11.38 -6.49 5.69
C SER A 257 12.27 -6.79 4.48
N THR A 258 11.83 -6.38 3.29
CA THR A 258 12.47 -6.71 2.00
C THR A 258 12.99 -5.48 1.25
N PRO A 259 13.86 -5.64 0.23
CA PRO A 259 14.39 -4.51 -0.53
C PRO A 259 13.32 -3.64 -1.20
N ASN A 260 12.22 -4.23 -1.68
CA ASN A 260 11.11 -3.50 -2.28
C ASN A 260 10.37 -2.66 -1.24
N MET A 261 10.04 -3.23 -0.07
CA MET A 261 9.43 -2.45 1.00
C MET A 261 10.33 -1.33 1.49
N ALA A 262 11.63 -1.59 1.62
CA ALA A 262 12.59 -0.55 1.96
C ALA A 262 12.66 0.55 0.87
N LYS A 263 12.56 0.20 -0.41
CA LYS A 263 12.51 1.17 -1.52
C LYS A 263 11.24 2.04 -1.45
N ILE A 264 10.09 1.45 -1.17
CA ILE A 264 8.83 2.17 -0.92
C ILE A 264 8.97 3.12 0.27
N CYS A 265 9.50 2.63 1.40
CA CYS A 265 9.66 3.42 2.61
C CYS A 265 10.63 4.61 2.39
N ARG A 266 11.77 4.39 1.71
CA ARG A 266 12.69 5.47 1.30
C ARG A 266 12.00 6.52 0.42
N TYR A 267 11.19 6.09 -0.54
CA TYR A 267 10.42 7.00 -1.38
C TYR A 267 9.49 7.87 -0.53
N LEU A 268 8.68 7.26 0.35
CA LEU A 268 7.75 7.98 1.22
C LEU A 268 8.47 8.95 2.17
N ILE A 269 9.57 8.53 2.80
CA ILE A 269 10.36 9.38 3.71
C ILE A 269 10.98 10.57 2.96
N SER A 270 11.53 10.33 1.77
CA SER A 270 12.27 11.37 1.02
C SER A 270 11.36 12.34 0.26
N GLN A 271 10.31 11.84 -0.39
CA GLN A 271 9.42 12.64 -1.23
C GLN A 271 8.21 13.20 -0.46
N HIS A 272 7.79 12.51 0.62
CA HIS A 272 6.61 12.87 1.41
C HIS A 272 6.93 13.05 2.90
N PRO A 273 7.89 13.93 3.27
CA PRO A 273 8.40 14.05 4.65
C PRO A 273 7.35 14.51 5.68
N ARG A 274 6.18 15.00 5.24
CA ARG A 274 5.06 15.32 6.13
C ARG A 274 4.48 14.07 6.81
N LEU A 275 4.55 12.92 6.16
CA LEU A 275 4.02 11.65 6.70
C LEU A 275 4.76 11.20 7.97
N ILE A 276 6.05 11.52 8.08
CA ILE A 276 6.92 11.13 9.20
C ILE A 276 6.43 11.69 10.54
N ARG A 277 5.70 12.82 10.50
CA ARG A 277 5.21 13.53 11.69
C ARG A 277 3.74 13.26 12.00
N LYS A 278 3.07 12.44 11.19
CA LYS A 278 1.66 12.10 11.40
C LYS A 278 1.59 11.10 12.55
N GLN A 279 0.76 11.42 13.53
CA GLN A 279 0.46 10.56 14.67
C GLN A 279 -0.91 9.96 14.46
N VAL A 280 -1.06 8.66 14.70
CA VAL A 280 -2.37 8.00 14.73
C VAL A 280 -3.19 8.58 15.89
N HIS A 281 -4.43 8.97 15.61
CA HIS A 281 -5.32 9.52 16.64
C HIS A 281 -5.66 8.44 17.69
N GLY A 282 -5.68 8.80 18.96
CA GLY A 282 -5.91 7.86 20.07
C GLY A 282 -4.64 7.09 20.50
N GLU A 283 -3.83 6.62 19.55
CA GLU A 283 -2.60 5.89 19.84
C GLU A 283 -1.37 6.80 20.02
N GLY A 284 -1.31 7.95 19.34
CA GLY A 284 -0.12 8.81 19.31
C GLY A 284 1.07 8.21 18.55
N SER A 285 0.91 7.03 17.94
CA SER A 285 1.95 6.29 17.24
C SER A 285 2.41 7.06 16.00
N LEU A 286 3.73 7.22 15.88
CA LEU A 286 4.43 7.68 14.66
C LEU A 286 4.93 6.45 13.87
N PRO A 287 5.23 6.57 12.56
CA PRO A 287 5.73 5.45 11.76
C PRO A 287 6.99 4.76 12.33
N ILE A 288 7.87 5.52 13.01
CA ILE A 288 9.07 4.97 13.64
C ILE A 288 8.77 3.99 14.79
N HIS A 289 7.63 4.11 15.48
CA HIS A 289 7.28 3.21 16.58
C HIS A 289 7.03 1.80 16.08
N HIS A 290 6.36 1.66 14.92
CA HIS A 290 6.13 0.37 14.29
C HIS A 290 7.42 -0.35 13.83
N LEU A 291 8.56 0.35 13.76
CA LEU A 291 9.86 -0.23 13.40
C LEU A 291 10.74 -0.53 14.63
N ALA A 292 10.41 0.07 15.78
CA ALA A 292 11.32 0.13 16.92
C ALA A 292 11.66 -1.26 17.50
N ASN A 293 10.71 -2.20 17.47
CA ASN A 293 10.90 -3.56 17.96
C ASN A 293 11.66 -4.48 16.98
N ALA A 294 11.88 -4.04 15.74
CA ALA A 294 12.54 -4.83 14.68
C ALA A 294 13.90 -4.24 14.27
N CYS A 295 14.54 -3.44 15.14
CA CYS A 295 15.84 -2.81 14.89
C CYS A 295 17.02 -3.81 14.84
N ASN A 296 16.77 -5.10 14.95
CA ASN A 296 17.72 -6.19 14.66
C ASN A 296 17.86 -6.48 13.15
N ARG A 297 17.00 -5.91 12.31
CA ARG A 297 17.01 -6.15 10.85
C ARG A 297 17.69 -5.00 10.10
N PRO A 298 18.64 -5.25 9.18
CA PRO A 298 19.39 -4.19 8.49
C PRO A 298 18.53 -3.14 7.78
N LEU A 299 17.46 -3.57 7.09
CA LEU A 299 16.58 -2.66 6.36
C LEU A 299 15.71 -1.81 7.30
N VAL A 300 15.28 -2.37 8.43
CA VAL A 300 14.56 -1.64 9.47
C VAL A 300 15.48 -0.59 10.10
N GLN A 301 16.70 -0.98 10.47
CA GLN A 301 17.72 -0.07 11.00
C GLN A 301 17.95 1.14 10.08
N GLU A 302 18.07 0.89 8.77
CA GLU A 302 18.22 1.94 7.79
C GLU A 302 17.02 2.90 7.79
N MET A 303 15.78 2.38 7.81
CA MET A 303 14.58 3.23 7.81
C MET A 303 14.46 4.04 9.11
N VAL A 304 14.80 3.45 10.26
CA VAL A 304 14.85 4.15 11.54
C VAL A 304 15.87 5.29 11.50
N ILE A 305 17.08 5.06 10.95
CA ILE A 305 18.09 6.11 10.78
C ILE A 305 17.56 7.24 9.89
N LEU A 306 16.89 6.92 8.78
CA LEU A 306 16.32 7.92 7.87
C LEU A 306 15.22 8.75 8.56
N LEU A 307 14.33 8.10 9.32
CA LEU A 307 13.26 8.77 10.08
C LEU A 307 13.85 9.69 11.16
N LEU A 308 14.85 9.21 11.92
CA LEU A 308 15.54 10.01 12.94
C LEU A 308 16.30 11.19 12.33
N LYS A 309 16.91 11.04 11.15
CA LYS A 309 17.54 12.15 10.42
C LYS A 309 16.51 13.20 9.99
N ALA A 310 15.34 12.77 9.53
CA ALA A 310 14.28 13.65 9.04
C ALA A 310 13.51 14.36 10.18
N TYR A 311 13.32 13.69 11.31
CA TYR A 311 12.58 14.22 12.45
C TYR A 311 13.13 13.74 13.81
N PRO A 312 14.31 14.22 14.27
CA PRO A 312 14.92 13.75 15.52
C PRO A 312 14.06 13.98 16.77
N ALA A 313 13.16 14.95 16.73
CA ALA A 313 12.26 15.26 17.85
C ALA A 313 11.17 14.21 18.06
N CYS A 314 11.01 13.23 17.15
CA CYS A 314 10.11 12.09 17.37
C CYS A 314 10.44 11.32 18.65
N ILE A 315 11.69 11.36 19.12
CA ILE A 315 12.15 10.68 20.33
C ILE A 315 11.41 11.12 21.60
N ALA A 316 10.82 12.32 21.59
CA ALA A 316 10.06 12.86 22.71
C ALA A 316 8.55 12.61 22.60
N VAL A 317 8.09 12.00 21.50
CA VAL A 317 6.68 11.65 21.32
C VAL A 317 6.40 10.38 22.10
N GLN A 318 5.38 10.45 22.96
CA GLN A 318 4.89 9.30 23.71
C GLN A 318 3.73 8.69 22.92
N ALA A 319 3.89 7.43 22.53
CA ALA A 319 2.84 6.60 21.96
C ALA A 319 2.09 5.84 23.07
N TYR A 320 1.07 5.08 22.69
CA TYR A 320 0.25 4.28 23.59
C TYR A 320 1.06 3.15 24.25
N ARG A 321 0.53 2.53 25.32
CA ARG A 321 1.27 1.61 26.20
C ARG A 321 1.91 0.40 25.51
N TRP A 322 1.38 -0.02 24.37
CA TRP A 322 1.88 -1.17 23.60
C TRP A 322 3.07 -0.82 22.69
N ASP A 323 3.28 0.47 22.41
CA ASP A 323 4.41 0.93 21.61
C ASP A 323 5.66 1.16 22.47
N PRO A 324 6.86 0.81 21.99
CA PRO A 324 8.09 1.01 22.74
C PRO A 324 8.39 2.50 22.91
N PHE A 325 8.81 2.88 24.11
CA PHE A 325 9.31 4.22 24.37
C PHE A 325 10.66 4.41 23.66
N LEU A 326 10.66 5.17 22.55
CA LEU A 326 11.80 5.26 21.63
C LEU A 326 13.17 5.55 22.29
N PRO A 327 13.32 6.43 23.31
CA PRO A 327 14.60 6.63 23.99
C PRO A 327 15.20 5.39 24.66
N GLN A 328 14.36 4.41 25.01
CA GLN A 328 14.79 3.17 25.68
C GLN A 328 15.13 2.05 24.69
N VAL A 329 14.78 2.19 23.41
CA VAL A 329 15.11 1.21 22.38
C VAL A 329 16.64 1.19 22.17
N PRO A 330 17.34 0.07 22.42
CA PRO A 330 18.81 0.04 22.47
C PRO A 330 19.49 0.52 21.18
N PHE A 331 18.93 0.19 20.02
CA PHE A 331 19.45 0.65 18.74
C PHE A 331 19.31 2.18 18.60
N ILE A 332 18.14 2.72 18.92
CA ILE A 332 17.87 4.16 18.84
C ILE A 332 18.75 4.95 19.81
N GLN A 333 18.90 4.45 21.05
CA GLN A 333 19.74 5.05 22.08
C GLN A 333 21.20 5.21 21.62
N GLN A 334 21.75 4.21 20.92
CA GLN A 334 23.12 4.23 20.44
C GLN A 334 23.30 5.09 19.18
N VAL A 335 22.35 5.06 18.24
CA VAL A 335 22.50 5.74 16.95
C VAL A 335 22.15 7.23 17.01
N LEU A 336 21.19 7.64 17.86
CA LEU A 336 20.68 9.01 17.92
C LEU A 336 21.78 10.07 18.19
N PRO A 337 22.71 9.89 19.15
CA PRO A 337 23.79 10.85 19.37
C PRO A 337 24.68 11.06 18.13
N HIS A 338 24.89 10.02 17.31
CA HIS A 338 25.67 10.12 16.08
C HIS A 338 24.91 10.88 14.99
N ILE A 339 23.60 10.64 14.86
CA ILE A 339 22.73 11.37 13.93
C ILE A 339 22.68 12.87 14.27
N LEU A 340 22.55 13.20 15.56
CA LEU A 340 22.54 14.60 16.01
C LEU A 340 23.88 15.30 15.72
N ASN A 341 24.99 14.61 15.95
CA ASN A 341 26.33 15.13 15.63
C ASN A 341 26.55 15.31 14.12
N GLU A 342 26.08 14.38 13.28
CA GLU A 342 26.11 14.51 11.82
C GLU A 342 25.33 15.75 11.36
N SER A 343 24.14 15.97 11.93
CA SER A 343 23.31 17.14 11.64
C SER A 343 23.97 18.46 12.03
N ILE A 344 24.73 18.49 13.13
CA ILE A 344 25.53 19.66 13.54
C ILE A 344 26.63 19.94 12.50
N ILE A 345 27.32 18.91 12.01
CA ILE A 345 28.36 19.05 10.99
C ILE A 345 27.76 19.62 9.69
N ASP A 346 26.61 19.12 9.24
CA ASP A 346 25.97 19.60 8.02
C ASP A 346 25.54 21.08 8.13
N ARG A 347 25.01 21.49 9.29
CA ARG A 347 24.71 22.91 9.57
C ARG A 347 25.97 23.77 9.58
N GLU A 348 27.06 23.26 10.15
CA GLU A 348 28.34 23.96 10.17
C GLU A 348 28.91 24.13 8.76
N ILE A 349 28.88 23.09 7.93
CA ILE A 349 29.29 23.15 6.52
C ILE A 349 28.50 24.23 5.78
N LEU A 350 27.17 24.22 5.90
CA LEU A 350 26.31 25.21 5.24
C LEU A 350 26.62 26.63 5.71
N ARG A 351 26.78 26.84 7.02
CA ARG A 351 27.12 28.13 7.61
C ARG A 351 28.47 28.64 7.13
N LEU A 352 29.49 27.80 7.11
CA LEU A 352 30.84 28.16 6.64
C LEU A 352 30.85 28.50 5.15
N LYS A 353 30.16 27.72 4.31
CA LYS A 353 29.99 28.04 2.88
C LYS A 353 29.33 29.41 2.68
N GLN A 354 28.26 29.69 3.44
CA GLN A 354 27.55 30.97 3.36
C GLN A 354 28.40 32.15 3.86
N MET A 355 29.06 32.00 5.01
CA MET A 355 29.95 33.03 5.56
C MET A 355 31.13 33.31 4.61
N SER A 356 31.72 32.27 4.02
CA SER A 356 32.80 32.40 3.03
C SER A 356 32.33 33.19 1.80
N ARG A 357 31.13 32.88 1.28
CA ARG A 357 30.52 33.65 0.18
C ARG A 357 30.27 35.11 0.56
N ASN A 358 29.78 35.37 1.76
CA ASN A 358 29.51 36.73 2.25
C ASN A 358 30.80 37.54 2.44
N MET A 359 31.85 36.92 3.00
CA MET A 359 33.16 37.55 3.18
C MET A 359 33.80 37.94 1.84
N ARG A 360 33.75 37.05 0.83
CA ARG A 360 34.23 37.38 -0.53
C ARG A 360 33.50 38.57 -1.13
N LYS A 361 32.16 38.58 -1.02
CA LYS A 361 31.33 39.70 -1.49
C LYS A 361 31.68 41.01 -0.77
N ALA A 362 31.77 40.98 0.55
CA ALA A 362 32.10 42.16 1.35
C ALA A 362 33.49 42.71 1.00
N ALA A 363 34.48 41.82 0.81
CA ALA A 363 35.83 42.21 0.43
C ALA A 363 35.86 42.87 -0.96
N ALA A 364 35.12 42.31 -1.92
CA ALA A 364 34.96 42.91 -3.25
C ALA A 364 34.31 44.31 -3.18
N PHE A 365 33.21 44.46 -2.43
CA PHE A 365 32.55 45.78 -2.26
C PHE A 365 33.46 46.82 -1.58
N SER A 366 34.26 46.40 -0.60
CA SER A 366 35.22 47.28 0.07
C SER A 366 36.29 47.80 -0.90
N GLN A 367 36.81 46.92 -1.76
CA GLN A 367 37.78 47.29 -2.80
C GLN A 367 37.15 48.18 -3.89
N THR A 368 35.92 47.92 -4.32
CA THR A 368 35.22 48.74 -5.33
C THR A 368 34.94 50.17 -4.82
N ARG A 369 34.55 50.35 -3.54
CA ARG A 369 34.30 51.68 -2.97
C ARG A 369 35.56 52.56 -2.91
N LEU A 370 36.73 51.96 -2.74
CA LEU A 370 38.00 52.67 -2.74
C LEU A 370 38.45 53.08 -4.14
N ASN A 371 38.15 52.29 -5.15
CA ASN A 371 38.47 52.65 -6.53
C ASN A 371 37.58 53.77 -7.09
N SER A 372 36.43 54.06 -6.45
CA SER A 372 35.48 55.10 -6.87
C SER A 372 35.47 56.36 -6.00
N SER A 373 36.24 56.43 -4.91
CA SER A 373 36.31 57.61 -4.04
C SER A 373 37.76 58.02 -3.81
N ASN A 374 38.05 59.33 -3.80
CA ASN A 374 39.33 59.90 -3.36
C ASN A 374 39.50 59.71 -1.83
N GLY A 375 39.51 58.45 -1.40
CA GLY A 375 39.49 58.06 0.00
C GLY A 375 40.83 58.34 0.68
N SER A 376 40.75 58.79 1.93
CA SER A 376 41.87 58.91 2.87
C SER A 376 42.78 57.65 2.86
N SER A 377 44.09 57.84 3.01
CA SER A 377 45.09 56.76 3.11
C SER A 377 44.73 55.70 4.17
N THR A 378 44.07 56.11 5.26
CA THR A 378 43.57 55.19 6.30
C THR A 378 42.43 54.29 5.83
N ALA A 379 41.56 54.74 4.91
CA ALA A 379 40.48 53.92 4.37
C ALA A 379 41.02 52.83 3.43
N ALA A 380 42.07 53.16 2.66
CA ALA A 380 42.74 52.21 1.77
C ALA A 380 43.43 51.08 2.55
N SER A 381 44.14 51.42 3.63
CA SER A 381 44.76 50.45 4.53
C SER A 381 43.74 49.55 5.22
N ASN A 382 42.60 50.09 5.66
CA ASN A 382 41.57 49.29 6.33
C ASN A 382 40.89 48.29 5.37
N SER A 383 40.68 48.65 4.11
CA SER A 383 40.12 47.74 3.12
C SER A 383 41.10 46.66 2.68
N SER A 384 42.39 46.97 2.57
CA SER A 384 43.40 45.96 2.24
C SER A 384 43.53 44.94 3.37
N LEU A 385 43.54 45.39 4.63
CA LEU A 385 43.50 44.53 5.81
C LEU A 385 42.25 43.65 5.84
N PHE A 386 41.07 44.22 5.58
CA PHE A 386 39.83 43.46 5.51
C PHE A 386 39.85 42.40 4.40
N ALA A 387 40.38 42.73 3.21
CA ALA A 387 40.54 41.79 2.13
C ALA A 387 41.48 40.62 2.50
N SER A 388 42.60 40.90 3.17
CA SER A 388 43.50 39.86 3.69
C SER A 388 42.81 38.95 4.70
N VAL A 389 42.06 39.52 5.67
CA VAL A 389 41.28 38.74 6.64
C VAL A 389 40.22 37.88 5.93
N ALA A 390 39.54 38.43 4.93
CA ALA A 390 38.56 37.69 4.14
C ALA A 390 39.19 36.51 3.38
N VAL A 391 40.39 36.68 2.81
CA VAL A 391 41.15 35.59 2.15
C VAL A 391 41.51 34.51 3.16
N VAL A 392 42.08 34.88 4.31
CA VAL A 392 42.47 33.91 5.36
C VAL A 392 41.25 33.14 5.86
N PHE A 393 40.15 33.84 6.17
CA PHE A 393 38.91 33.20 6.60
C PHE A 393 38.36 32.25 5.53
N CYS A 394 38.32 32.68 4.26
CA CYS A 394 37.84 31.84 3.17
C CYS A 394 38.68 30.58 3.00
N SER A 395 40.01 30.70 3.09
CA SER A 395 40.93 29.55 3.00
C SER A 395 40.74 28.58 4.16
N TRP A 396 40.64 29.10 5.39
CA TRP A 396 40.35 28.27 6.58
C TRP A 396 38.98 27.58 6.48
N ALA A 397 37.94 28.32 6.10
CA ALA A 397 36.60 27.79 5.93
C ALA A 397 36.56 26.71 4.84
N ASN A 398 37.27 26.93 3.72
CA ASN A 398 37.38 25.94 2.65
C ASN A 398 38.09 24.66 3.13
N LEU A 399 39.24 24.77 3.80
CA LEU A 399 39.95 23.61 4.37
C LEU A 399 39.04 22.80 5.31
N ARG A 400 38.30 23.51 6.16
CA ARG A 400 37.39 22.90 7.13
C ARG A 400 36.21 22.19 6.45
N VAL A 401 35.64 22.78 5.41
CA VAL A 401 34.51 22.24 4.66
C VAL A 401 34.92 21.09 3.72
N SER A 402 36.14 21.13 3.17
CA SER A 402 36.61 20.12 2.21
C SER A 402 37.20 18.89 2.89
N ASP A 403 37.92 19.06 4.00
CA ASP A 403 38.73 17.96 4.56
C ASP A 403 38.26 17.58 5.97
N ILE A 404 38.21 18.55 6.89
CA ILE A 404 38.02 18.27 8.33
C ILE A 404 36.60 17.77 8.63
N LEU A 405 35.58 18.53 8.21
CA LEU A 405 34.19 18.20 8.49
C LEU A 405 33.71 16.94 7.76
N PRO A 406 34.05 16.72 6.47
CA PRO A 406 33.76 15.45 5.80
C PRO A 406 34.42 14.24 6.45
N ALA A 407 35.70 14.33 6.84
CA ALA A 407 36.37 13.23 7.55
C ALA A 407 35.72 12.92 8.90
N ARG A 408 35.28 13.95 9.63
CA ARG A 408 34.54 13.78 10.89
C ARG A 408 33.16 13.15 10.64
N LYS A 409 32.46 13.57 9.59
CA LYS A 409 31.17 13.00 9.16
C LYS A 409 31.32 11.51 8.82
N GLN A 410 32.34 11.15 8.05
CA GLN A 410 32.64 9.76 7.71
C GLN A 410 32.83 8.90 8.96
N ARG A 411 33.62 9.36 9.95
CA ARG A 411 33.80 8.63 11.22
C ARG A 411 32.50 8.41 11.98
N LEU A 412 31.53 9.32 11.90
CA LEU A 412 30.21 9.12 12.51
C LEU A 412 29.40 8.07 11.74
N GLN A 413 29.46 8.10 10.41
CA GLN A 413 28.80 7.11 9.55
C GLN A 413 29.39 5.71 9.75
N ASP A 414 30.71 5.59 9.88
CA ASP A 414 31.39 4.34 10.17
C ASP A 414 30.96 3.75 11.53
N ARG A 415 30.83 4.61 12.55
CA ARG A 415 30.31 4.21 13.87
C ARG A 415 28.86 3.77 13.83
N MET A 416 27.99 4.48 13.11
CA MET A 416 26.61 4.05 12.94
C MET A 416 26.53 2.70 12.22
N ALA A 417 27.36 2.48 11.20
CA ALA A 417 27.42 1.20 10.50
C ALA A 417 27.97 0.07 11.38
N GLU A 418 28.87 0.36 12.31
CA GLU A 418 29.33 -0.59 13.33
C GLU A 418 28.22 -0.95 14.31
N ILE A 419 27.46 0.03 14.81
CA ILE A 419 26.28 -0.19 15.66
C ILE A 419 25.25 -1.06 14.95
N CYS A 420 24.94 -0.75 13.69
CA CYS A 420 24.05 -1.57 12.85
C CYS A 420 24.45 -3.04 12.86
N ARG A 421 25.70 -3.34 12.46
CA ARG A 421 26.22 -4.70 12.41
C ARG A 421 26.24 -5.39 13.76
N SER A 422 26.52 -4.67 14.85
CA SER A 422 26.54 -5.28 16.20
C SER A 422 25.16 -5.62 16.75
N MET A 423 24.11 -4.99 16.20
CA MET A 423 22.72 -5.17 16.64
C MET A 423 21.93 -6.08 15.69
N GLU A 424 22.53 -6.53 14.59
CA GLU A 424 21.92 -7.48 13.66
C GLU A 424 21.74 -8.85 14.32
N GLY A 425 20.56 -9.45 14.15
CA GLY A 425 20.24 -10.75 14.75
C GLY A 425 18.87 -11.29 14.36
N GLU A 426 18.56 -12.49 14.83
CA GLU A 426 17.25 -13.13 14.68
C GLU A 426 16.19 -12.40 15.52
N ASP A 427 14.93 -12.49 15.12
CA ASP A 427 13.84 -11.90 15.87
C ASP A 427 13.68 -12.64 17.20
N VAL A 428 13.60 -11.89 18.30
CA VAL A 428 13.19 -12.45 19.58
C VAL A 428 11.67 -12.69 19.49
N PRO A 429 11.17 -13.91 19.77
CA PRO A 429 9.73 -14.17 19.85
C PRO A 429 9.08 -13.15 20.78
N ASP A 430 7.90 -12.67 20.41
CA ASP A 430 7.15 -11.82 21.35
C ASP A 430 6.86 -12.66 22.59
N GLU A 431 7.22 -12.13 23.78
CA GLU A 431 6.75 -12.71 25.03
C GLU A 431 5.22 -12.65 24.97
N GLU A 432 4.54 -13.79 25.11
CA GLU A 432 3.08 -13.85 25.20
C GLU A 432 2.66 -12.77 26.20
N TYR A 433 2.00 -11.72 25.71
CA TYR A 433 1.35 -10.78 26.60
C TYR A 433 0.30 -11.62 27.34
N GLU A 434 0.56 -11.90 28.61
CA GLU A 434 -0.50 -12.35 29.52
C GLU A 434 -1.63 -11.33 29.33
N GLU A 435 -2.73 -11.77 28.72
CA GLU A 435 -3.96 -11.00 28.68
C GLU A 435 -4.24 -10.67 30.14
N ASP A 436 -4.03 -9.41 30.53
CA ASP A 436 -4.54 -8.91 31.80
C ASP A 436 -6.04 -9.22 31.75
N ASP A 437 -6.46 -10.25 32.51
CA ASP A 437 -7.85 -10.58 32.79
C ASP A 437 -8.50 -9.30 33.35
N TRP A 438 -9.13 -8.54 32.46
CA TRP A 438 -10.06 -7.48 32.83
C TRP A 438 -11.41 -8.13 33.14
N ASP A 439 -11.40 -9.06 34.08
CA ASP A 439 -12.55 -9.33 34.96
C ASP A 439 -12.48 -8.30 36.09
N GLU A 440 -12.72 -7.02 35.77
CA GLU A 440 -13.23 -6.11 36.80
C GLU A 440 -14.70 -6.45 37.01
N ASP A 441 -14.91 -7.40 37.91
CA ASP A 441 -16.10 -7.56 38.73
C ASP A 441 -16.54 -6.17 39.22
N GLU A 442 -17.46 -5.51 38.51
CA GLU A 442 -18.34 -4.54 39.14
C GLU A 442 -19.30 -5.36 40.02
N SER A 443 -18.87 -5.51 41.26
CA SER A 443 -19.62 -6.04 42.39
C SER A 443 -20.95 -5.30 42.51
N ASP A 444 -22.02 -5.88 41.99
CA ASP A 444 -23.40 -5.66 42.41
C ASP A 444 -23.59 -6.30 43.80
N GLU A 445 -23.03 -5.70 44.85
CA GLU A 445 -23.39 -5.97 46.23
C GLU A 445 -23.34 -4.66 47.02
N ASP A 446 -24.51 -4.05 47.24
CA ASP A 446 -24.95 -3.57 48.56
C ASP A 446 -26.24 -2.75 48.43
N MET A 447 -27.38 -3.37 48.74
CA MET A 447 -28.24 -3.01 49.88
C MET A 447 -29.65 -3.55 49.68
N ASP A 448 -29.88 -4.77 50.16
CA ASP A 448 -31.17 -5.15 50.71
C ASP A 448 -31.06 -5.17 52.24
N ASP A 449 -32.20 -4.83 52.86
CA ASP A 449 -32.62 -5.02 54.25
C ASP A 449 -32.23 -3.98 55.30
N PHE A 450 -33.16 -3.07 55.57
CA PHE A 450 -33.74 -2.96 56.92
C PHE A 450 -35.24 -2.63 56.87
N ASP A 451 -36.02 -3.56 57.42
CA ASP A 451 -37.46 -3.53 57.67
C ASP A 451 -37.94 -2.40 58.62
N GLU A 452 -39.22 -2.09 58.46
CA GLU A 452 -40.26 -1.71 59.45
C GLU A 452 -39.93 -0.74 60.60
N ASP A 453 -40.60 0.43 60.63
CA ASP A 453 -41.60 0.78 61.67
C ASP A 453 -42.24 2.17 61.44
N GLU A 454 -43.56 2.23 61.70
CA GLU A 454 -44.55 3.36 61.74
C GLU A 454 -45.23 3.88 60.46
#